data_AF-A0A7W1EPX7-F1
#
_entry.id   AF-A0A7W1EPX7-F1
#
_cell.length_a   1.000
_cell.length_b   1.000
_cell.length_c   1.000
_cell.angle_alpha   90.00
_cell.angle_beta   90.00
_cell.angle_gamma   90.00
#
_symmetry.space_group_name_H-M   'P 1'
#
loop_
_entity.id
_entity.type
_entity.pdbx_description
1 polymer ?
#
loop_
_entity_poly.entity_id
_entity_poly.type
_entity_poly.pdbx_seq_one_letter_code
_entity_poly.pdbx_strand_id
1 'polypeptide(L)'
;TLDHVTPRRGQSAYDRRDNLVLACTECNGVKADMPILAFLLRKRERAAMLRRYGAHLSPMLVELVRNITPDYVEPVRERETFDDLDLGHESPYHESPYRD
;
A
#
# COMPACT_ATOMS: atom_id res chain seq x y z
N THR A 1 -5.85 2.32 9.28
CA THR A 1 -6.73 1.17 9.53
C THR A 1 -6.49 0.11 8.47
N LEU A 2 -6.76 -1.16 8.79
CA LEU A 2 -6.84 -2.23 7.79
C LEU A 2 -8.26 -2.23 7.23
N ASP A 3 -8.43 -2.22 5.91
CA ASP A 3 -9.74 -2.09 5.26
C ASP A 3 -9.88 -2.98 4.01
N HIS A 4 -11.11 -3.37 3.70
CA HIS A 4 -11.45 -4.20 2.55
C HIS A 4 -11.58 -3.35 1.28
N VAL A 5 -10.84 -3.68 0.22
CA VAL A 5 -10.92 -2.98 -1.08
C VAL A 5 -12.32 -3.13 -1.68
N THR A 6 -12.88 -4.34 -1.66
CA THR A 6 -14.24 -4.63 -2.12
C THR A 6 -15.09 -5.28 -1.01
N PRO A 7 -15.92 -4.51 -0.30
CA PRO A 7 -16.90 -5.07 0.60
C PRO A 7 -18.04 -5.71 -0.19
N ARG A 8 -18.48 -6.91 0.21
CA ARG A 8 -19.71 -7.53 -0.31
C ARG A 8 -20.87 -7.08 0.57
N ARG A 9 -21.88 -6.41 0.01
CA ARG A 9 -23.07 -5.98 0.78
C ARG A 9 -23.67 -7.19 1.50
N GLY A 10 -23.85 -7.09 2.82
CA GLY A 10 -24.50 -8.12 3.64
C GLY A 10 -23.62 -9.31 4.04
N GLN A 11 -22.31 -9.29 3.75
CA GLN A 11 -21.37 -10.28 4.29
C GLN A 11 -20.24 -9.58 5.02
N SER A 12 -19.70 -10.22 6.06
CA SER A 12 -18.36 -9.87 6.54
C SER A 12 -17.45 -9.99 5.32
N ALA A 13 -16.95 -8.84 4.86
CA ALA A 13 -16.11 -8.79 3.68
C ALA A 13 -14.97 -9.79 3.89
N TYR A 14 -14.68 -10.57 2.85
CA TYR A 14 -13.79 -11.70 2.98
C TYR A 14 -12.42 -11.26 3.48
N ASP A 15 -12.03 -11.70 4.68
CA ASP A 15 -10.80 -11.30 5.39
C ASP A 15 -9.53 -11.92 4.82
N ARG A 16 -9.45 -12.05 3.49
CA ARG A 16 -8.23 -12.47 2.83
C ARG A 16 -7.34 -11.28 2.55
N ARG A 17 -6.04 -11.54 2.65
CA ARG A 17 -4.97 -10.60 2.31
C ARG A 17 -5.19 -9.97 0.93
N ASP A 18 -5.68 -10.73 -0.05
CA ASP A 18 -5.91 -10.28 -1.44
C ASP A 18 -7.06 -9.28 -1.63
N ASN A 19 -7.74 -8.90 -0.54
CA ASN A 19 -8.76 -7.86 -0.51
C ASN A 19 -8.50 -6.82 0.58
N LEU A 20 -7.36 -6.85 1.27
CA LEU A 20 -7.07 -5.97 2.41
C LEU A 20 -5.93 -5.00 2.10
N VAL A 21 -6.11 -3.76 2.52
CA VAL A 21 -5.11 -2.68 2.39
C VAL A 21 -5.03 -1.85 3.67
N LEU A 22 -3.87 -1.22 3.87
CA LEU A 22 -3.74 -0.16 4.86
C LEU A 22 -4.28 1.15 4.28
N ALA A 23 -5.23 1.76 4.98
CA ALA A 23 -5.85 3.01 4.60
C ALA A 23 -5.76 4.03 5.75
N CYS A 24 -5.69 5.31 5.41
CA CYS A 24 -5.87 6.36 6.40
C CYS A 24 -7.33 6.40 6.90
N THR A 25 -7.60 6.87 8.12
CA THR A 25 -8.96 6.90 8.68
C THR A 25 -9.93 7.70 7.80
N GLU A 26 -9.47 8.85 7.29
CA GLU A 26 -10.25 9.69 6.37
C GLU A 26 -10.56 8.96 5.05
N CYS A 27 -9.54 8.32 4.46
CA CYS A 27 -9.63 7.54 3.23
C CYS A 27 -10.69 6.44 3.37
N ASN A 28 -10.67 5.75 4.51
CA ASN A 28 -11.59 4.69 4.84
C ASN A 28 -13.03 5.21 4.98
N GLY A 29 -13.21 6.32 5.71
CA GLY A 29 -14.52 6.97 5.87
C GLY A 29 -15.14 7.39 4.55
N VAL A 30 -14.36 7.99 3.64
CA VAL A 30 -14.84 8.38 2.30
C VAL A 30 -15.21 7.18 1.44
N LYS A 31 -14.52 6.04 1.61
CA LYS A 31 -14.78 4.81 0.84
C LYS A 31 -16.01 4.06 1.35
N ALA A 32 -16.34 4.14 2.64
CA ALA A 32 -17.32 3.28 3.30
C ALA A 32 -18.64 3.12 2.53
N ASP A 33 -19.16 4.21 1.95
CA ASP A 33 -20.44 4.23 1.25
C ASP A 33 -20.32 4.09 -0.28
N MET A 34 -19.13 3.78 -0.79
CA MET A 34 -18.82 3.90 -2.21
C MET A 34 -18.31 2.59 -2.83
N PRO A 35 -18.81 2.23 -4.02
CA PRO A 35 -18.17 1.18 -4.83
C PRO A 35 -16.72 1.52 -5.12
N ILE A 36 -15.82 0.54 -5.04
CA ILE A 36 -14.38 0.77 -5.22
C ILE A 36 -14.07 1.50 -6.54
N LEU A 37 -14.73 1.15 -7.64
CA LEU A 37 -14.50 1.77 -8.93
C LEU A 37 -14.78 3.28 -8.88
N ALA A 38 -15.91 3.68 -8.31
CA ALA A 38 -16.24 5.10 -8.14
C ALA A 38 -15.24 5.81 -7.21
N PHE A 39 -14.78 5.13 -6.15
CA PHE A 39 -13.81 5.67 -5.20
C PHE A 39 -12.45 5.96 -5.87
N LEU A 40 -12.01 5.09 -6.78
CA LEU A 40 -10.77 5.24 -7.54
C LEU A 40 -10.89 6.29 -8.64
N LEU A 41 -12.00 6.32 -9.37
CA LEU A 41 -12.20 7.28 -10.46
C LEU A 41 -12.34 8.73 -9.96
N ARG A 42 -12.82 8.95 -8.74
CA ARG A 42 -12.89 10.30 -8.14
C ARG A 42 -11.53 10.95 -7.93
N LYS A 43 -10.47 10.16 -7.72
CA LYS A 43 -9.12 10.67 -7.48
C LYS A 43 -8.09 9.65 -7.97
N ARG A 44 -7.56 9.86 -9.17
CA ARG A 44 -6.72 8.88 -9.89
C ARG A 44 -5.44 8.53 -9.12
N GLU A 45 -4.94 9.42 -8.25
CA GLU A 45 -3.82 9.15 -7.35
C GLU A 45 -4.09 7.96 -6.42
N ARG A 46 -5.35 7.71 -6.04
CA ARG A 46 -5.72 6.54 -5.23
C ARG A 46 -5.47 5.24 -5.98
N ALA A 47 -5.80 5.20 -7.28
CA ALA A 47 -5.50 4.08 -8.14
C ALA A 47 -3.98 3.91 -8.33
N ALA A 48 -3.23 5.00 -8.45
CA ALA A 48 -1.77 4.94 -8.51
C ALA A 48 -1.15 4.36 -7.20
N MET A 49 -1.67 4.74 -6.03
CA MET A 49 -1.21 4.16 -4.76
C MET A 49 -1.55 2.67 -4.65
N LEU A 50 -2.76 2.26 -5.04
CA LEU A 50 -3.14 0.85 -5.13
C LEU A 50 -2.29 0.10 -6.17
N ARG A 51 -1.88 0.75 -7.26
CA ARG A 51 -0.99 0.14 -8.25
C ARG A 51 0.39 -0.10 -7.66
N ARG A 52 0.90 0.84 -6.86
CA ARG A 52 2.21 0.78 -6.20
C ARG A 52 2.28 -0.28 -5.12
N TYR A 53 1.25 -0.39 -4.29
CA TYR A 53 1.31 -1.19 -3.06
C TYR A 53 0.38 -2.41 -3.05
N GLY A 54 -0.52 -2.53 -4.04
CA GLY A 54 -1.57 -3.54 -4.10
C GLY A 54 -1.23 -4.78 -4.93
N ALA A 55 0.06 -5.10 -5.11
CA ALA A 55 0.47 -6.27 -5.90
C ALA A 55 -0.03 -7.61 -5.32
N HIS A 56 -0.37 -7.65 -4.04
CA HIS A 56 -0.93 -8.81 -3.35
C HIS A 56 -2.45 -8.97 -3.52
N LEU A 57 -3.12 -7.99 -4.13
CA LEU A 57 -4.57 -8.04 -4.33
C LEU A 57 -4.96 -9.10 -5.35
N SER A 58 -6.24 -9.48 -5.35
CA SER A 58 -6.75 -10.45 -6.31
C SER A 58 -6.45 -10.01 -7.75
N PRO A 59 -6.23 -10.95 -8.70
CA PRO A 59 -5.87 -10.61 -10.08
C PRO A 59 -6.82 -9.62 -10.73
N MET A 60 -8.13 -9.78 -10.47
CA MET A 60 -9.17 -8.88 -10.97
C MET A 60 -9.00 -7.43 -10.45
N LEU A 61 -8.66 -7.24 -9.18
CA LEU A 61 -8.42 -5.91 -8.62
C LEU A 61 -7.14 -5.29 -9.16
N VAL A 62 -6.09 -6.11 -9.32
CA VAL A 62 -4.84 -5.67 -9.94
C VAL A 62 -5.12 -5.18 -11.35
N GLU A 63 -5.78 -5.97 -12.19
CA GLU A 63 -6.15 -5.62 -13.56
C GLU A 63 -7.02 -4.36 -13.64
N LEU A 64 -8.02 -4.25 -12.76
CA LEU A 64 -8.86 -3.04 -12.68
C LEU A 64 -8.00 -1.79 -12.47
N VAL A 65 -7.09 -1.84 -11.51
CA VAL A 65 -6.19 -0.72 -11.21
C VAL A 65 -5.26 -0.45 -12.40
N ARG A 66 -4.79 -1.50 -13.11
CA ARG A 66 -3.97 -1.32 -14.33
C ARG A 66 -4.72 -0.56 -15.42
N ASN A 67 -5.99 -0.86 -15.61
CA ASN A 67 -6.83 -0.20 -16.61
C ASN A 67 -7.14 1.25 -16.25
N ILE A 68 -7.23 1.58 -14.97
CA ILE A 68 -7.44 2.97 -14.50
C ILE A 68 -6.15 3.79 -14.65
N THR A 69 -4.98 3.17 -14.48
CA THR A 69 -3.67 3.86 -14.56
C THR A 69 -2.74 3.19 -15.59
N PRO A 70 -3.06 3.27 -16.89
CA PRO A 70 -2.23 2.67 -17.94
C PRO A 70 -0.83 3.30 -17.99
N ASP A 71 -0.74 4.62 -17.79
CA ASP A 71 0.51 5.39 -17.85
C ASP A 71 1.26 5.41 -16.51
N TYR A 72 0.89 4.54 -15.57
CA TYR A 72 1.58 4.48 -14.29
C TYR A 72 3.01 3.97 -14.48
N VAL A 73 3.97 4.86 -14.21
CA VAL A 73 5.39 4.51 -14.09
C VAL A 73 5.68 4.28 -12.62
N GLU A 74 6.18 3.09 -12.31
CA GLU A 74 6.56 2.77 -10.94
C GLU A 74 7.78 3.63 -10.56
N PRO A 75 7.70 4.45 -9.50
CA PRO A 75 8.83 5.27 -9.11
C PRO A 75 9.97 4.37 -8.68
N VAL A 76 11.17 4.66 -9.19
CA VAL A 76 12.39 4.00 -8.75
C VAL A 76 12.51 4.22 -7.25
N ARG A 77 12.56 3.13 -6.49
CA ARG A 77 12.96 3.20 -5.09
C ARG A 77 14.45 3.47 -5.09
N GLU A 78 14.82 4.71 -4.84
CA GLU A 78 16.16 5.03 -4.34
C GLU A 78 16.27 4.28 -3.00
N ARG A 79 17.00 3.17 -3.03
CA ARG A 79 17.46 2.55 -1.78
C ARG A 79 18.53 3.51 -1.29
N GLU A 80 18.26 4.23 -0.22
CA GLU A 80 19.34 4.75 0.62
C GLU A 80 20.11 3.50 1.04
N THR A 81 21.31 3.34 0.48
CA THR A 81 22.20 2.28 0.93
C THR A 81 22.69 2.67 2.31
N PHE A 82 22.98 1.68 3.16
CA PHE A 82 23.54 1.97 4.48
C PHE A 82 24.83 2.80 4.37
N ASP A 83 25.54 2.67 3.24
CA ASP A 83 26.73 3.45 2.89
C ASP A 83 26.45 4.94 2.63
N ASP A 84 25.20 5.34 2.35
CA ASP A 84 24.80 6.75 2.19
C ASP A 84 24.51 7.44 3.53
N LEU A 85 24.44 6.66 4.62
CA LEU A 85 24.37 7.18 5.97
C LEU A 85 25.80 7.39 6.46
N ASP A 86 26.30 8.64 6.39
CA ASP A 86 27.54 9.04 7.06
C ASP A 86 27.37 8.96 8.59
N LEU A 87 27.37 7.74 9.11
CA LEU A 87 27.40 7.42 10.53
C LEU A 87 28.84 7.52 11.03
N GLY A 88 29.50 8.67 10.80
CA GLY A 88 30.82 9.00 11.36
C GLY A 88 30.93 8.90 12.89
N HIS A 89 29.88 8.43 13.56
CA HIS A 89 29.92 7.91 14.92
C HIS A 89 29.84 6.38 14.91
N GLU A 90 30.94 5.78 15.40
CA GLU A 90 30.99 4.44 15.97
C GLU A 90 29.66 4.08 16.64
N SER A 91 29.04 2.97 16.19
CA SER A 91 27.74 2.53 16.71
C SER A 91 27.76 2.54 18.25
N PRO A 92 26.72 3.07 18.94
CA PRO A 92 26.64 3.08 20.41
C PRO A 92 26.71 1.69 21.06
N TYR A 93 26.64 0.63 20.25
CA TYR A 93 26.72 -0.77 20.66
C TYR A 93 28.06 -1.43 20.31
N HIS A 94 29.09 -0.67 19.93
CA HIS A 94 30.42 -1.20 19.62
C HIS A 94 31.00 -2.07 20.76
N GLU A 95 30.70 -1.69 22.01
CA GLU A 95 31.14 -2.38 23.24
C GLU A 95 30.13 -3.41 23.79
N SER A 96 29.10 -3.80 23.01
CA SER A 96 28.10 -4.75 23.51
C SER A 96 28.73 -6.11 23.85
N PRO A 97 28.50 -6.66 25.05
CA PRO A 97 29.04 -7.96 25.48
C PRO A 97 28.38 -9.17 24.78
N TYR A 98 27.46 -8.93 23.84
CA TYR A 98 26.75 -9.95 23.06
C TYR A 98 27.27 -10.09 21.63
N ARG A 99 28.50 -9.65 21.37
CA ARG A 99 29.08 -9.60 20.02
C ARG A 99 29.75 -10.93 19.59
N ASP A 100 29.91 -11.87 20.50
CA ASP A 100 30.46 -13.22 20.26
C ASP A 100 29.36 -14.29 20.11
#